data_AF-A0AAE7E1Y2-F1
#
_entry.id   AF-A0AAE7E1Y2-F1
#
_cell.length_a   1.000
_cell.length_b   1.000
_cell.length_c   1.000
_cell.angle_alpha   90.00
_cell.angle_beta   90.00
_cell.angle_gamma   90.00
#
_symmetry.space_group_name_H-M   'P 1'
#
loop_
_entity.id
_entity.type
_entity.pdbx_description
1 polymer ?
#
loop_
_entity_poly.entity_id
_entity_poly.type
_entity_poly.pdbx_seq_one_letter_code
_entity_poly.pdbx_strand_id
1 'polypeptide(L)'
;MDSKELRIKIYERLGLEFGSLSSEGGNDWVRAEKEVLEEYRQQEFEKLKDMKSVDYLTVDKNSDEFISAINTTALIAQNYKIIIAQRNDLSMEDIDKLIEDGNKDILINLSRYQKLNNSQIERILLKATYLCKKYLLEKQDLSKNIKEKISI
;
A
#
# COMPACT_ATOMS: atom_id res chain seq x y z
N MET A 1 17.35 -13.59 -5.65
CA MET A 1 18.25 -14.72 -5.95
C MET A 1 19.54 -14.53 -5.17
N ASP A 2 20.00 -15.56 -4.47
CA ASP A 2 21.28 -15.53 -3.75
C ASP A 2 22.47 -15.70 -4.71
N SER A 3 23.67 -15.26 -4.30
CA SER A 3 24.90 -15.35 -5.10
C SER A 3 25.27 -16.79 -5.47
N LYS A 4 25.11 -17.75 -4.55
CA LYS A 4 25.40 -19.16 -4.84
C LYS A 4 24.39 -19.74 -5.83
N GLU A 5 23.11 -19.39 -5.68
CA GLU A 5 22.02 -19.80 -6.57
C GLU A 5 22.23 -19.27 -7.99
N LEU A 6 22.62 -18.00 -8.13
CA LEU A 6 22.95 -17.39 -9.42
C LEU A 6 24.10 -18.15 -10.10
N ARG A 7 25.19 -18.43 -9.39
CA ARG A 7 26.34 -19.15 -9.96
C ARG A 7 25.93 -20.54 -10.45
N ILE A 8 25.16 -21.30 -9.66
CA ILE A 8 24.67 -22.62 -10.07
C ILE A 8 23.90 -22.53 -11.40
N LYS A 9 22.97 -21.58 -11.52
CA LYS A 9 22.18 -21.39 -12.75
C LYS A 9 23.04 -20.97 -13.96
N ILE A 10 24.12 -20.22 -13.74
CA ILE A 10 25.07 -19.89 -14.81
C ILE A 10 25.81 -21.14 -15.31
N TYR A 11 26.27 -22.02 -14.41
CA TYR A 11 26.89 -23.30 -14.80
C TYR A 11 25.90 -24.19 -15.57
N GLU A 12 24.65 -24.29 -15.11
CA GLU A 12 23.58 -25.01 -15.81
C GLU A 12 23.34 -24.44 -17.22
N ARG A 13 23.30 -23.10 -17.35
CA ARG A 13 23.16 -22.41 -18.65
C ARG A 13 24.30 -22.71 -19.60
N LEU A 14 25.51 -22.78 -19.08
CA LEU A 14 26.71 -23.11 -19.86
C LEU A 14 26.85 -24.61 -20.15
N GLY A 15 25.99 -25.47 -19.57
CA GLY A 15 26.09 -26.92 -19.70
C GLY A 15 27.32 -27.51 -19.00
N LEU A 16 27.76 -26.88 -17.92
CA LEU A 16 28.99 -27.22 -17.19
C LEU A 16 28.69 -27.73 -15.78
N GLU A 17 29.60 -28.54 -15.24
CA GLU A 17 29.56 -28.92 -13.82
C GLU A 17 29.91 -27.73 -12.93
N PHE A 18 29.20 -27.61 -11.80
CA PHE A 18 29.42 -26.49 -10.89
C PHE A 18 30.88 -26.46 -10.38
N GLY A 19 31.57 -25.35 -10.63
CA GLY A 19 32.97 -25.15 -10.24
C GLY A 19 33.99 -25.71 -11.24
N SER A 20 33.56 -26.17 -12.43
CA SER A 20 34.48 -26.72 -13.44
C SER A 20 35.30 -25.66 -14.18
N LEU A 21 34.95 -24.38 -14.07
CA LEU A 21 35.65 -23.29 -14.75
C LEU A 21 36.88 -22.86 -13.95
N SER A 22 37.98 -22.61 -14.66
CA SER A 22 39.18 -21.99 -14.09
C SER A 22 38.99 -20.51 -13.78
N SER A 23 38.01 -19.84 -14.39
CA SER A 23 37.66 -18.44 -14.15
C SER A 23 36.20 -18.14 -14.51
N GLU A 24 35.55 -17.33 -13.67
CA GLU A 24 34.16 -16.89 -13.78
C GLU A 24 34.09 -15.41 -14.20
N GLY A 25 34.64 -15.11 -15.39
CA GLY A 25 34.69 -13.73 -15.89
C GLY A 25 34.92 -13.60 -17.40
N GLY A 26 34.89 -14.72 -18.13
CA GLY A 26 35.01 -14.71 -19.58
C GLY A 26 33.74 -14.23 -20.28
N ASN A 27 33.82 -13.98 -21.59
CA ASN A 27 32.68 -13.49 -22.39
C ASN A 27 31.45 -14.41 -22.29
N ASP A 28 31.64 -15.73 -22.31
CA ASP A 28 30.54 -16.70 -22.18
C ASP A 28 29.90 -16.67 -20.80
N TRP A 29 30.71 -16.48 -19.74
CA TRP A 29 30.22 -16.31 -18.38
C TRP A 29 29.35 -15.06 -18.26
N VAL A 30 29.85 -13.91 -18.73
CA VAL A 30 29.12 -12.64 -18.69
C VAL A 30 27.82 -12.70 -19.49
N ARG A 31 27.83 -13.39 -20.65
CA ARG A 31 26.61 -13.62 -21.43
C ARG A 31 25.60 -14.45 -20.64
N ALA A 32 26.03 -15.60 -20.12
CA ALA A 32 25.16 -16.51 -19.37
C ALA A 32 24.61 -15.86 -18.09
N GLU A 33 25.43 -15.10 -17.36
CA GLU A 33 25.00 -14.31 -16.20
C GLU A 33 23.88 -13.33 -16.57
N LYS A 34 24.05 -12.58 -17.66
CA LYS A 34 23.04 -11.63 -18.13
C LYS A 34 21.72 -12.31 -18.48
N GLU A 35 21.77 -13.44 -19.19
CA GLU A 35 20.58 -14.19 -19.58
C GLU A 35 19.85 -14.77 -18.35
N VAL A 36 20.57 -15.39 -17.43
CA VAL A 36 20.01 -15.95 -16.19
C VAL A 36 19.35 -14.86 -15.34
N LEU A 37 19.98 -13.69 -15.22
CA LEU A 37 19.40 -12.56 -14.50
C LEU A 37 18.16 -12.00 -15.19
N GLU A 38 18.16 -11.93 -16.52
CA GLU A 38 17.01 -11.46 -17.29
C GLU A 38 15.81 -12.40 -17.13
N GLU A 39 16.04 -13.71 -17.24
CA GLU A 39 15.00 -14.71 -17.03
C GLU A 39 14.49 -14.72 -15.60
N TYR A 40 15.38 -14.58 -14.61
CA TYR A 40 14.97 -14.43 -13.22
C TYR A 40 14.07 -13.19 -13.04
N ARG A 41 14.46 -12.05 -13.62
CA ARG A 41 13.61 -10.84 -13.59
C ARG A 41 12.25 -11.06 -14.23
N GLN A 42 12.19 -11.73 -15.38
CA GLN A 42 10.94 -12.03 -16.07
C GLN A 42 10.07 -12.97 -15.23
N GLN A 43 10.65 -14.02 -14.64
CA GLN A 43 9.93 -14.95 -13.77
C GLN A 43 9.37 -14.25 -12.52
N GLU A 44 10.15 -13.38 -11.88
CA GLU A 44 9.67 -12.60 -10.74
C GLU A 44 8.56 -11.62 -11.15
N PHE A 45 8.67 -11.01 -12.34
CA PHE A 45 7.63 -10.14 -12.88
C PHE A 45 6.32 -10.89 -13.19
N GLU A 46 6.39 -12.09 -13.78
CA GLU A 46 5.22 -12.94 -14.01
C GLU A 46 4.57 -13.37 -12.68
N LYS A 47 5.36 -13.72 -11.66
CA LYS A 47 4.82 -14.00 -10.30
C LYS A 47 4.07 -12.81 -9.70
N LEU A 48 4.53 -11.59 -9.99
CA LEU A 48 3.85 -10.36 -9.54
C LEU A 48 2.56 -10.08 -10.34
N LYS A 49 2.43 -10.53 -11.59
CA LYS A 49 1.19 -10.40 -12.36
C LYS A 49 0.06 -11.24 -11.78
N ASP A 50 0.39 -12.41 -11.24
CA ASP A 50 -0.58 -13.33 -10.63
C ASP A 50 -0.86 -13.03 -9.14
N MET A 51 -0.10 -12.11 -8.51
CA MET A 51 -0.49 -11.57 -7.22
C MET A 51 -1.83 -10.83 -7.39
N LYS A 52 -2.92 -11.49 -6.97
CA LYS A 52 -4.22 -10.84 -6.83
C LYS A 52 -4.05 -9.61 -5.95
N SER A 53 -4.02 -8.42 -6.57
CA SER A 53 -4.11 -7.17 -5.83
C SER A 53 -5.43 -7.18 -5.08
N VAL A 54 -5.38 -7.19 -3.76
CA VAL A 54 -6.58 -7.09 -2.93
C VAL A 54 -7.23 -5.75 -3.22
N ASP A 55 -8.45 -5.77 -3.76
CA ASP A 55 -9.25 -4.56 -3.90
C ASP A 55 -9.85 -4.21 -2.54
N TYR A 56 -9.14 -3.36 -1.81
CA TYR A 56 -9.56 -2.94 -0.47
C TYR A 56 -10.86 -2.12 -0.45
N LEU A 57 -11.37 -1.67 -1.60
CA LEU A 57 -12.68 -1.02 -1.69
C LEU A 57 -13.82 -2.04 -1.55
N THR A 58 -13.59 -3.30 -1.94
CA THR A 58 -14.63 -4.34 -2.06
C THR A 58 -14.36 -5.61 -1.27
N VAL A 59 -13.13 -5.81 -0.75
CA VAL A 59 -12.78 -6.95 0.11
C VAL A 59 -13.75 -7.09 1.29
N ASP A 60 -14.01 -8.31 1.75
CA ASP A 60 -14.84 -8.52 2.93
C ASP A 60 -14.21 -7.82 4.14
N LYS A 61 -14.99 -6.96 4.81
CA LYS A 61 -14.53 -6.20 5.97
C LYS A 61 -14.17 -7.08 7.17
N ASN A 62 -14.68 -8.31 7.19
CA ASN A 62 -14.37 -9.29 8.24
C ASN A 62 -13.20 -10.20 7.86
N SER A 63 -12.58 -10.03 6.69
CA SER A 63 -11.44 -10.83 6.28
C SER A 63 -10.17 -10.46 7.04
N ASP A 64 -9.28 -11.43 7.20
CA ASP A 64 -7.98 -11.21 7.84
C ASP A 64 -7.16 -10.14 7.11
N GLU A 65 -7.28 -10.06 5.77
CA GLU A 65 -6.62 -9.03 4.96
C GLU A 65 -7.10 -7.63 5.32
N PHE A 66 -8.42 -7.42 5.45
CA PHE A 66 -8.97 -6.12 5.82
C PHE A 66 -8.56 -5.73 7.24
N ILE A 67 -8.73 -6.65 8.19
CA ILE A 67 -8.40 -6.44 9.61
C ILE A 67 -6.90 -6.15 9.76
N SER A 68 -6.04 -6.86 9.04
CA SER A 68 -4.60 -6.63 9.04
C SER A 68 -4.26 -5.26 8.44
N ALA A 69 -4.87 -4.89 7.32
CA ALA A 69 -4.62 -3.62 6.64
C ALA A 69 -5.01 -2.39 7.46
N ILE A 70 -6.10 -2.44 8.23
CA ILE A 70 -6.52 -1.31 9.06
C ILE A 70 -5.68 -1.16 10.33
N ASN A 71 -5.31 -2.28 10.96
CA ASN A 71 -4.62 -2.27 12.27
C ASN A 71 -3.09 -2.16 12.16
N THR A 72 -2.50 -2.45 11.00
CA THR A 72 -1.05 -2.36 10.82
C THR A 72 -0.55 -0.91 10.87
N THR A 73 0.64 -0.71 11.43
CA THR A 73 1.36 0.58 11.44
C THR A 73 2.39 0.68 10.31
N ALA A 74 2.52 -0.37 9.49
CA ALA A 74 3.51 -0.41 8.42
C ALA A 74 3.21 0.66 7.35
N LEU A 75 4.22 1.44 6.99
CA LEU A 75 4.09 2.54 6.02
C LEU A 75 3.57 2.05 4.65
N ILE A 76 3.94 0.83 4.27
CA ILE A 76 3.48 0.19 3.02
C ILE A 76 1.96 0.02 2.95
N ALA A 77 1.26 -0.02 4.09
CA ALA A 77 -0.19 -0.19 4.15
C ALA A 77 -0.97 1.13 4.04
N GLN A 78 -0.28 2.28 3.97
CA GLN A 78 -0.93 3.59 3.86
C GLN A 78 -1.83 3.68 2.62
N ASN A 79 -1.38 3.15 1.49
CA ASN A 79 -2.17 3.11 0.26
C ASN A 79 -3.46 2.30 0.43
N TYR A 80 -3.42 1.21 1.20
CA TYR A 80 -4.60 0.40 1.49
C TYR A 80 -5.58 1.18 2.36
N LYS A 81 -5.10 1.85 3.41
CA LYS A 81 -5.93 2.69 4.29
C LYS A 81 -6.58 3.87 3.56
N ILE A 82 -5.89 4.47 2.58
CA ILE A 82 -6.46 5.51 1.71
C ILE A 82 -7.65 4.98 0.91
N ILE A 83 -7.58 3.74 0.41
CA ILE A 83 -8.70 3.08 -0.30
C ILE A 83 -9.81 2.73 0.69
N ILE A 84 -9.48 2.11 1.83
CA ILE A 84 -10.42 1.72 2.88
C ILE A 84 -11.25 2.92 3.37
N ALA A 85 -10.65 4.10 3.53
CA ALA A 85 -11.32 5.32 3.96
C ALA A 85 -12.48 5.78 3.06
N GLN A 86 -12.61 5.21 1.85
CA GLN A 86 -13.69 5.50 0.91
C GLN A 86 -14.91 4.58 1.09
N ARG A 87 -14.77 3.49 1.83
CA ARG A 87 -15.82 2.47 1.98
C ARG A 87 -16.98 2.99 2.82
N ASN A 88 -18.21 2.67 2.44
CA ASN A 88 -19.41 3.11 3.15
C ASN A 88 -19.83 2.20 4.32
N ASP A 89 -19.13 1.08 4.55
CA ASP A 89 -19.47 0.05 5.53
C ASP A 89 -18.55 0.03 6.77
N LEU A 90 -17.71 1.07 6.91
CA LEU A 90 -16.81 1.25 8.05
C LEU A 90 -17.58 1.43 9.36
N SER A 91 -17.08 0.79 10.42
CA SER A 91 -17.54 1.07 11.77
C SER A 91 -16.98 2.41 12.28
N MET A 92 -17.58 2.94 13.34
CA MET A 92 -17.05 4.14 14.01
C MET A 92 -15.63 3.93 14.54
N GLU A 93 -15.33 2.71 15.01
CA GLU A 93 -13.99 2.33 15.47
C GLU A 93 -12.97 2.32 14.31
N ASP A 94 -13.35 1.81 13.14
CA ASP A 94 -12.51 1.84 11.94
C ASP A 94 -12.18 3.28 11.53
N ILE A 95 -13.19 4.15 11.55
CA ILE A 95 -13.03 5.57 11.26
C ILE A 95 -12.08 6.21 12.28
N ASP A 96 -12.25 5.92 13.57
CA ASP A 96 -11.39 6.48 14.61
C ASP A 96 -9.92 6.06 14.44
N LYS A 97 -9.65 4.79 14.12
CA LYS A 97 -8.30 4.29 13.80
C LYS A 97 -7.68 5.03 12.60
N LEU A 98 -8.47 5.25 11.55
CA LEU A 98 -8.02 5.97 10.35
C LEU A 98 -7.76 7.45 10.64
N ILE A 99 -8.51 8.08 11.55
CA ILE A 99 -8.24 9.46 11.99
C ILE A 99 -6.93 9.56 12.77
N GLU A 100 -6.63 8.56 13.61
CA GLU A 100 -5.40 8.52 14.42
C GLU A 100 -4.14 8.43 13.58
N ASP A 101 -4.19 7.64 12.51
CA ASP A 101 -3.12 7.51 11.52
C ASP A 101 -2.67 8.89 10.99
N GLY A 102 -3.63 9.81 10.80
CA GLY A 102 -3.36 11.22 10.54
C GLY A 102 -2.78 11.52 9.16
N ASN A 103 -2.73 10.53 8.26
CA ASN A 103 -2.39 10.72 6.87
C ASN A 103 -3.41 11.65 6.18
N LYS A 104 -2.91 12.66 5.45
CA LYS A 104 -3.74 13.69 4.81
C LYS A 104 -4.75 13.11 3.82
N ASP A 105 -4.35 12.13 3.01
CA ASP A 105 -5.22 11.52 2.00
C ASP A 105 -6.32 10.67 2.64
N ILE A 106 -6.00 9.98 3.74
CA ILE A 106 -7.01 9.30 4.57
C ILE A 106 -8.03 10.31 5.09
N LEU A 107 -7.59 11.40 5.71
CA LEU A 107 -8.49 12.42 6.27
C LEU A 107 -9.36 13.09 5.18
N ILE A 108 -8.82 13.30 3.98
CA ILE A 108 -9.57 13.83 2.82
C ILE A 108 -10.69 12.86 2.45
N ASN A 109 -10.38 11.57 2.31
CA ASN A 109 -11.37 10.55 1.95
C ASN A 109 -12.43 10.36 3.03
N LEU A 110 -12.02 10.34 4.30
CA LEU A 110 -12.97 10.29 5.42
C LEU A 110 -13.95 11.48 5.38
N SER A 111 -13.43 12.69 5.19
CA SER A 111 -14.25 13.91 5.11
C SER A 111 -15.23 13.90 3.93
N ARG A 112 -14.85 13.22 2.83
CA ARG A 112 -15.61 13.18 1.58
C ARG A 112 -16.68 12.09 1.55
N TYR A 113 -16.38 10.91 2.09
CA TYR A 113 -17.19 9.70 1.89
C TYR A 113 -17.89 9.19 3.16
N GLN A 114 -17.38 9.53 4.35
CA GLN A 114 -17.96 9.04 5.60
C GLN A 114 -18.98 9.99 6.18
N LYS A 115 -19.92 9.43 6.96
CA LYS A 115 -20.78 10.22 7.85
C LYS A 115 -20.11 10.35 9.21
N LEU A 116 -19.48 11.48 9.44
CA LEU A 116 -18.66 11.71 10.63
C LEU A 116 -19.50 12.29 11.77
N ASN A 117 -19.18 11.91 13.00
CA ASN A 117 -19.74 12.56 14.18
C ASN A 117 -18.92 13.81 14.57
N ASN A 118 -19.49 14.66 15.43
CA ASN A 118 -18.83 15.92 15.83
C ASN A 118 -17.44 15.71 16.44
N SER A 119 -17.24 14.66 17.24
CA SER A 119 -15.94 14.37 17.86
C SER A 119 -14.89 14.01 16.81
N GLN A 120 -15.25 13.16 15.84
CA GLN A 120 -14.40 12.81 14.71
C GLN A 120 -14.03 14.02 13.86
N ILE A 121 -15.00 14.90 13.59
CA ILE A 121 -14.76 16.13 12.83
C ILE A 121 -13.78 17.03 13.57
N GLU A 122 -13.94 17.22 14.88
CA GLU A 122 -13.02 18.01 15.68
C GLU A 122 -11.60 17.44 15.66
N ARG A 123 -11.44 16.11 15.75
CA ARG A 123 -10.14 15.44 15.64
C ARG A 123 -9.52 15.62 14.26
N ILE A 124 -10.30 15.52 13.18
CA ILE A 124 -9.84 15.76 11.81
C ILE A 124 -9.34 17.20 11.67
N LEU A 125 -10.05 18.19 12.21
CA LEU A 125 -9.70 19.60 12.08
C LEU A 125 -8.32 19.95 12.65
N LEU A 126 -7.82 19.20 13.64
CA LEU A 126 -6.47 19.38 14.18
C LEU A 126 -5.36 19.17 13.14
N LYS A 127 -5.62 18.34 12.12
CA LYS A 127 -4.67 17.98 11.06
C LYS A 127 -5.21 18.26 9.65
N ALA A 128 -6.33 18.98 9.55
CA ALA A 128 -7.08 19.12 8.31
C ALA A 128 -6.33 19.96 7.27
N THR A 129 -6.28 19.44 6.05
CA THR A 129 -5.90 20.25 4.88
C THR A 129 -7.07 21.13 4.44
N TYR A 130 -6.81 22.09 3.56
CA TYR A 130 -7.86 22.88 2.92
C TYR A 130 -8.92 21.99 2.25
N LEU A 131 -8.50 20.89 1.61
CA LEU A 131 -9.42 19.99 0.93
C LEU A 131 -10.30 19.21 1.93
N CYS A 132 -9.75 18.80 3.08
CA CYS A 132 -10.56 18.24 4.17
C CYS A 132 -11.64 19.23 4.61
N LYS A 133 -11.23 20.47 4.93
CA LYS A 133 -12.12 21.55 5.35
C LYS A 133 -13.27 21.78 4.35
N LYS A 134 -12.94 21.85 3.06
CA LYS A 134 -13.91 21.98 1.97
C LYS A 134 -14.93 20.83 1.97
N TYR A 135 -14.47 19.58 2.02
CA TYR A 135 -15.38 18.44 2.01
C TYR A 135 -16.24 18.36 3.27
N LEU A 136 -15.69 18.70 4.45
CA LEU A 136 -16.47 18.78 5.67
C LEU A 136 -17.64 19.77 5.52
N LEU A 137 -17.41 20.96 4.95
CA LEU A 137 -18.46 21.95 4.71
C LEU A 137 -19.50 21.49 3.69
N GLU A 138 -19.07 20.77 2.64
CA GLU A 138 -19.95 20.34 1.55
C GLU A 138 -20.76 19.07 1.86
N LYS A 139 -20.23 18.17 2.70
CA LYS A 139 -20.74 16.80 2.86
C LYS A 139 -21.26 16.47 4.26
N GLN A 140 -20.90 17.26 5.27
CA GLN A 140 -21.29 16.98 6.65
C GLN A 140 -22.35 17.96 7.13
N ASP A 141 -23.23 17.48 8.01
CA ASP A 141 -24.14 18.36 8.74
C ASP A 141 -23.41 18.94 9.96
N LEU A 142 -22.88 20.15 9.77
CA LEU A 142 -22.04 20.80 10.76
C LEU A 142 -22.84 21.74 11.67
N SER A 143 -22.58 21.63 12.98
CA SER A 143 -23.03 22.63 13.94
C SER A 143 -22.41 24.00 13.65
N LYS A 144 -23.09 25.07 14.08
CA LYS A 144 -22.61 26.46 13.90
C LYS A 144 -21.19 26.66 14.43
N ASN A 145 -20.89 26.10 15.60
CA ASN A 145 -19.56 26.16 16.22
C ASN A 145 -18.48 25.52 15.32
N ILE A 146 -18.76 24.33 14.77
CA ILE A 146 -17.80 23.67 13.87
C ILE A 146 -17.61 24.47 12.58
N LYS A 147 -18.68 25.04 12.01
CA LYS A 147 -18.57 25.91 10.81
C LYS A 147 -17.65 27.11 11.06
N GLU A 148 -17.81 27.76 12.21
CA GLU A 148 -16.94 28.89 12.61
C GLU A 148 -15.46 28.46 12.71
N LYS A 149 -15.16 27.27 13.24
CA LYS A 149 -13.79 26.72 13.29
C LYS A 149 -13.18 26.46 11.91
N ILE A 150 -13.99 26.14 10.89
CA ILE A 150 -13.49 25.84 9.54
C ILE A 150 -13.22 27.10 8.73
N SER A 151 -14.05 28.15 8.92
CA SER A 151 -13.98 29.41 8.18
C SER A 151 -12.83 30.35 8.59
N ILE A 152 -12.03 29.95 9.58
CA ILE A 152 -10.79 30.60 10.03
C ILE A 152 -9.59 29.91 9.35
#